data_AF-A0A2S6FEZ3-F1
#
_entry.id   AF-A0A2S6FEZ3-F1
#
_cell.length_a   1.000
_cell.length_b   1.000
_cell.length_c   1.000
_cell.angle_alpha   90.00
_cell.angle_beta   90.00
_cell.angle_gamma   90.00
#
_symmetry.space_group_name_H-M   'P 1'
#
loop_
_entity.id
_entity.type
_entity.pdbx_description
1 polymer ?
#
loop_
_entity_poly.entity_id
_entity_poly.type
_entity_poly.pdbx_seq_one_letter_code
_entity_poly.pdbx_strand_id
1 'polypeptide(L)'
;MTKPFDMALFLSGVLTGSKITQQRHLRQAKIMQAAIQQRWQRDNPWSWQLKHVHWFFAHYLNDRSGSTQYYYRLTAALIWMRMGKSRTHLMMG
;
A
#
# COMPACT_ATOMS: atom_id res chain seq x y z
N MET A 1 9.54 18.02 4.56
CA MET A 1 9.97 17.71 3.18
C MET A 1 9.06 18.48 2.22
N THR A 2 9.63 19.18 1.24
CA THR A 2 8.90 20.03 0.27
C THR A 2 8.34 19.27 -0.93
N LYS A 3 8.67 17.97 -1.12
CA LYS A 3 8.14 17.13 -2.20
C LYS A 3 7.55 15.83 -1.63
N PRO A 4 6.29 15.48 -1.99
CA PRO A 4 5.70 14.20 -1.62
C PRO A 4 6.48 13.02 -2.20
N PHE A 5 6.51 11.89 -1.49
CA PHE A 5 7.11 10.66 -1.99
C PHE A 5 6.42 10.19 -3.29
N ASP A 6 7.22 9.86 -4.31
CA ASP A 6 6.72 9.43 -5.61
C ASP A 6 6.38 7.93 -5.61
N MET A 7 5.12 7.64 -5.30
CA MET A 7 4.60 6.27 -5.30
C MET A 7 4.61 5.60 -6.68
N ALA A 8 4.52 6.37 -7.77
CA ALA A 8 4.52 5.81 -9.13
C ALA A 8 5.92 5.31 -9.49
N LEU A 9 6.93 6.13 -9.24
CA LEU A 9 8.32 5.74 -9.43
C LEU A 9 8.70 4.56 -8.52
N PHE A 10 8.22 4.55 -7.28
CA PHE A 10 8.47 3.45 -6.35
C PHE A 10 7.94 2.10 -6.87
N LEU A 11 6.72 2.08 -7.40
CA LEU A 11 6.05 0.84 -7.84
C LEU A 11 6.38 0.42 -9.27
N SER A 12 7.03 1.25 -10.08
CA SER A 12 7.26 0.99 -11.51
C SER A 12 7.93 -0.37 -11.80
N GLY A 13 8.82 -0.84 -10.92
CA GLY A 13 9.51 -2.12 -11.07
C GLY A 13 8.71 -3.37 -10.68
N VAL A 14 7.52 -3.22 -10.07
CA VAL A 14 6.69 -4.36 -9.62
C VAL A 14 5.27 -4.36 -10.20
N LEU A 15 4.87 -3.28 -10.88
CA LEU A 15 3.58 -3.19 -11.54
C LEU A 15 3.57 -4.04 -12.82
N THR A 16 2.69 -5.04 -12.85
CA THR A 16 2.50 -5.94 -13.99
C THR A 16 1.03 -5.97 -14.43
N GLY A 17 0.76 -6.60 -15.58
CA GLY A 17 -0.58 -6.72 -16.14
C GLY A 17 -1.07 -5.47 -16.87
N SER A 18 -2.39 -5.36 -17.06
CA SER A 18 -3.01 -4.30 -17.86
C SER A 18 -2.79 -2.90 -17.28
N LYS A 19 -2.80 -1.87 -18.14
CA LYS A 19 -2.70 -0.45 -17.71
C LYS A 19 -3.77 -0.10 -16.66
N ILE A 20 -4.99 -0.63 -16.81
CA ILE A 20 -6.11 -0.42 -15.88
C ILE A 20 -5.78 -1.01 -14.51
N THR A 21 -5.25 -2.23 -14.47
CA THR A 21 -4.82 -2.90 -13.24
C THR A 21 -3.70 -2.12 -12.55
N GLN A 22 -2.70 -1.67 -13.30
CA GLN A 22 -1.59 -0.88 -12.76
C GLN A 22 -2.06 0.45 -12.16
N GLN A 23 -2.96 1.17 -12.86
CA GLN A 23 -3.54 2.42 -12.36
C GLN A 23 -4.34 2.22 -11.07
N ARG A 24 -5.07 1.10 -10.96
CA ARG A 24 -5.78 0.73 -9.72
C ARG A 24 -4.81 0.60 -8.55
N HIS A 25 -3.73 -0.18 -8.73
CA HIS A 25 -2.73 -0.35 -7.69
C HIS A 25 -2.08 0.97 -7.31
N LEU A 26 -1.73 1.82 -8.28
CA LEU A 26 -1.13 3.12 -8.01
C LEU A 26 -2.08 4.03 -7.21
N ARG A 27 -3.36 4.08 -7.56
CA ARG A 27 -4.36 4.86 -6.83
C ARG A 27 -4.50 4.36 -5.38
N GLN A 28 -4.59 3.04 -5.20
CA GLN A 28 -4.71 2.45 -3.86
C GLN A 28 -3.46 2.68 -3.01
N ALA A 29 -2.26 2.57 -3.59
CA ALA A 29 -1.00 2.80 -2.90
C ALA A 29 -0.87 4.25 -2.42
N LYS A 30 -1.30 5.22 -3.24
CA LYS A 30 -1.37 6.65 -2.84
C LYS A 30 -2.36 6.89 -1.70
N ILE A 31 -3.49 6.18 -1.67
CA ILE A 31 -4.44 6.26 -0.55
C ILE A 31 -3.83 5.68 0.73
N MET A 32 -3.15 4.53 0.63
CA MET A 32 -2.41 3.95 1.76
C MET A 32 -1.36 4.93 2.32
N GLN A 33 -0.57 5.54 1.42
CA GLN A 33 0.42 6.55 1.76
C GLN A 33 -0.20 7.73 2.50
N ALA A 34 -1.25 8.34 1.95
CA ALA A 34 -1.90 9.48 2.57
C ALA A 34 -2.44 9.15 3.97
N ALA A 35 -3.12 8.00 4.13
CA ALA A 35 -3.67 7.58 5.41
C ALA A 35 -2.58 7.29 6.47
N ILE A 36 -1.51 6.60 6.07
CA ILE A 36 -0.40 6.28 6.97
C ILE A 36 0.41 7.54 7.31
N GLN A 37 0.65 8.42 6.33
CA GLN A 37 1.30 9.71 6.54
C GLN A 37 0.49 10.57 7.52
N GLN A 38 -0.83 10.66 7.33
CA GLN A 38 -1.69 11.45 8.21
C GLN A 38 -1.60 10.97 9.67
N ARG A 39 -1.54 9.67 9.91
CA ARG A 39 -1.54 9.11 11.26
C ARG A 39 -0.16 9.04 11.93
N TRP A 40 0.90 8.68 11.21
CA TRP A 40 2.24 8.44 11.79
C TRP A 40 3.35 9.33 11.24
N GLN A 41 3.03 10.25 10.32
CA GLN A 41 4.03 11.07 9.64
C GLN A 41 5.09 10.20 8.91
N ARG A 42 4.63 9.09 8.31
CA ARG A 42 5.45 8.14 7.51
C ARG A 42 5.06 8.13 6.03
N ASP A 43 5.60 9.08 5.29
CA ASP A 43 5.31 9.27 3.86
C ASP A 43 5.97 8.19 3.00
N ASN A 44 7.21 7.84 3.35
CA ASN A 44 8.01 6.88 2.60
C ASN A 44 7.64 5.43 2.97
N PRO A 45 7.17 4.59 2.01
CA PRO A 45 6.86 3.18 2.25
C PRO A 45 8.00 2.36 2.85
N TRP A 46 9.26 2.69 2.57
CA TRP A 46 10.42 2.03 3.18
C TRP A 46 10.43 2.10 4.72
N SER A 47 9.79 3.13 5.29
CA SER A 47 9.65 3.31 6.74
C SER A 47 8.45 2.58 7.35
N TRP A 48 7.62 1.92 6.52
CA TRP A 48 6.42 1.26 7.02
C TRP A 48 6.74 -0.04 7.76
N GLN A 49 6.03 -0.20 8.88
CA GLN A 49 6.02 -1.40 9.71
C GLN A 49 4.68 -2.11 9.55
N LEU A 50 4.64 -3.39 9.91
CA LEU A 50 3.43 -4.22 9.80
C LEU A 50 2.22 -3.56 10.50
N LYS A 51 2.45 -2.95 11.67
CA LYS A 51 1.40 -2.23 12.42
C LYS A 51 0.72 -1.10 11.64
N HIS A 52 1.44 -0.41 10.74
CA HIS A 52 0.86 0.66 9.93
C HIS A 52 -0.12 0.10 8.90
N VAL A 53 0.27 -1.01 8.27
CA VAL A 53 -0.55 -1.70 7.27
C VAL A 53 -1.74 -2.40 7.93
N HIS A 54 -1.54 -3.09 9.05
CA HIS A 54 -2.63 -3.70 9.81
C HIS A 54 -3.68 -2.68 10.23
N TRP A 55 -3.26 -1.55 10.80
CA TRP A 55 -4.21 -0.51 11.15
C TRP A 55 -4.95 0.06 9.93
N PHE A 56 -4.27 0.20 8.78
CA PHE A 56 -4.94 0.64 7.56
C PHE A 56 -6.07 -0.33 7.15
N PHE A 57 -5.84 -1.64 7.24
CA PHE A 57 -6.89 -2.61 6.96
C PHE A 57 -7.98 -2.65 8.04
N ALA A 58 -7.59 -2.70 9.31
CA ALA A 58 -8.50 -2.88 10.43
C ALA A 58 -9.34 -1.64 10.76
N HIS A 59 -8.83 -0.43 10.50
CA HIS A 59 -9.51 0.81 10.88
C HIS A 59 -9.85 1.69 9.68
N TYR A 60 -8.93 1.89 8.73
CA TYR A 60 -9.20 2.78 7.60
C TYR A 60 -10.11 2.14 6.53
N LEU A 61 -10.00 0.82 6.34
CA LEU A 61 -10.81 0.08 5.37
C LEU A 61 -11.98 -0.71 5.98
N ASN A 62 -12.24 -0.58 7.28
CA ASN A 62 -13.23 -1.42 7.98
C ASN A 62 -14.61 -1.41 7.30
N ASP A 63 -15.06 -0.24 6.85
CA ASP A 63 -16.40 -0.06 6.26
C ASP A 63 -16.43 -0.30 4.73
N ARG A 64 -15.33 -0.79 4.15
CA ARG A 64 -15.23 -1.07 2.70
C ARG A 64 -15.59 -2.52 2.41
N SER A 65 -16.21 -2.74 1.25
CA SER A 65 -16.59 -4.08 0.79
C SER A 65 -15.40 -5.05 0.78
N GLY A 66 -15.67 -6.35 0.96
CA GLY A 66 -14.63 -7.38 0.89
C GLY A 66 -13.84 -7.35 -0.44
N SER A 67 -14.51 -7.03 -1.56
CA SER A 67 -13.86 -6.84 -2.85
C SER A 67 -12.89 -5.65 -2.86
N THR A 68 -13.25 -4.54 -2.22
CA THR A 68 -12.36 -3.39 -2.08
C THR A 68 -11.16 -3.73 -1.21
N GLN A 69 -11.40 -4.35 -0.04
CA GLN A 69 -10.33 -4.80 0.85
C GLN A 69 -9.37 -5.77 0.16
N TYR A 70 -9.90 -6.71 -0.64
CA TYR A 70 -9.10 -7.65 -1.42
C TYR A 70 -8.12 -6.94 -2.36
N TYR A 71 -8.56 -5.95 -3.15
CA TYR A 71 -7.66 -5.21 -4.04
C TYR A 71 -6.61 -4.41 -3.27
N TYR A 72 -6.96 -3.86 -2.10
CA TYR A 72 -5.96 -3.23 -1.24
C TYR A 72 -4.93 -4.22 -0.72
N ARG A 73 -5.31 -5.46 -0.37
CA ARG A 73 -4.35 -6.50 0.02
C ARG A 73 -3.38 -6.84 -1.11
N LEU A 74 -3.86 -6.93 -2.35
CA LEU A 74 -2.99 -7.10 -3.52
C LEU A 74 -2.02 -5.92 -3.67
N THR A 75 -2.49 -4.70 -3.49
CA THR A 75 -1.63 -3.50 -3.53
C THR A 75 -0.58 -3.52 -2.40
N ALA A 76 -0.96 -3.89 -1.18
CA ALA A 76 -0.02 -4.02 -0.06
C ALA A 76 1.06 -5.08 -0.34
N ALA A 77 0.72 -6.18 -0.99
CA ALA A 77 1.67 -7.22 -1.39
C ALA A 77 2.70 -6.70 -2.42
N LEU A 78 2.29 -5.85 -3.37
CA LEU A 78 3.22 -5.20 -4.32
C LEU A 78 4.19 -4.25 -3.60
N ILE A 79 3.69 -3.48 -2.63
CA ILE A 79 4.53 -2.59 -1.80
C ILE A 79 5.55 -3.43 -1.00
N TRP A 80 5.13 -4.54 -0.40
CA TRP A 80 6.04 -5.45 0.34
C TRP A 80 7.08 -6.09 -0.56
N MET A 81 6.68 -6.57 -1.73
CA MET A 81 7.59 -7.12 -2.74
C MET A 81 8.64 -6.08 -3.14
N ARG A 82 8.22 -4.84 -3.39
CA ARG A 82 9.14 -3.75 -3.73
C ARG A 82 10.13 -3.44 -2.62
N MET A 83 9.74 -3.67 -1.37
CA MET A 83 10.60 -3.53 -0.20
C MET A 83 11.52 -4.75 0.06
N GLY A 84 11.44 -5.81 -0.74
CA GLY A 84 12.16 -7.05 -0.50
C GLY A 84 11.64 -7.86 0.70
N LYS A 85 10.41 -7.60 1.16
CA LYS A 85 9.78 -8.33 2.28
C LYS A 85 8.89 -9.46 1.74
N SER A 86 8.92 -10.63 2.38
CA SER A 86 8.08 -11.78 1.97
C SER A 86 6.59 -11.51 2.16
N ARG A 87 5.75 -12.04 1.24
CA ARG A 87 4.27 -11.96 1.30
C ARG A 87 3.68 -12.64 2.54
N THR A 88 4.36 -13.64 3.08
CA THR A 88 3.90 -14.40 4.27
C THR A 88 3.63 -13.49 5.48
N HIS A 89 4.36 -12.38 5.60
CA HIS A 89 4.18 -11.42 6.69
C HIS A 89 2.88 -10.61 6.63
N LEU A 90 2.16 -10.58 5.50
CA LEU A 90 0.91 -9.83 5.33
C LEU A 90 -0.36 -10.68 5.52
N MET A 91 -0.24 -12.01 5.56
CA MET A 91 -1.39 -12.94 5.63
C MET A 91 -1.62 -13.54 7.02
N MET A 92 -0.78 -13.23 8.01
CA MET A 92 -0.84 -13.78 9.37
C MET A 92 -1.35 -12.77 10.42
N GLY A 93 -2.13 -11.76 10.01
CA GLY A 93 -2.64 -10.70 10.88
C GLY A 93 -4.14 -10.57 10.84
#